data_AF-A0A1Y3NVC5-F1
#
_entry.id   AF-A0A1Y3NVC5-F1
#
_cell.length_a   1.000
_cell.length_b   1.000
_cell.length_c   1.000
_cell.angle_alpha   90.00
_cell.angle_beta   90.00
_cell.angle_gamma   90.00
#
_symmetry.space_group_name_H-M   'P 1'
#
loop_
_entity.id
_entity.type
_entity.pdbx_description
1 polymer ?
#
loop_
_entity_poly.entity_id
_entity_poly.type
_entity_poly.pdbx_seq_one_letter_code
_entity_poly.pdbx_strand_id
1 'polypeptide(L)' 'MEMEMMAAIARMDYEQRRERQAQGIEKAKAAGKYQGRRVDADLHKRVKNLLGAGLGIRATARHAYSSTTTVLRIKDMEI' A
#
# COMPACT_ATOMS: atom_id res chain seq x y z
N MET A 1 9.43 -42.69 -12.36
CA MET A 1 10.68 -42.43 -11.63
C MET A 1 11.33 -41.08 -11.96
N GLU A 2 11.81 -40.82 -13.20
CA GLU A 2 12.53 -39.56 -13.49
C GLU A 2 11.65 -38.30 -13.35
N MET A 3 10.42 -38.32 -13.87
CA MET A 3 9.49 -37.18 -13.75
C MET A 3 9.02 -36.93 -12.31
N GLU A 4 8.81 -37.98 -11.53
CA GLU A 4 8.36 -37.87 -10.13
C GLU A 4 9.44 -37.26 -9.25
N MET A 5 10.71 -37.66 -9.47
CA MET A 5 11.85 -37.08 -8.80
C MET A 5 12.02 -35.59 -9.16
N MET A 6 11.89 -35.22 -10.43
CA MET A 6 11.96 -33.81 -10.84
C MET A 6 10.82 -32.98 -10.23
N ALA A 7 9.61 -33.52 -10.17
CA ALA A 7 8.48 -32.86 -9.51
C ALA A 7 8.74 -32.65 -8.01
N ALA A 8 9.33 -33.64 -7.33
CA ALA A 8 9.70 -33.53 -5.92
C ALA A 8 10.78 -32.46 -5.69
N ILE A 9 11.82 -32.42 -6.53
CA ILE A 9 12.89 -31.41 -6.45
C ILE A 9 12.35 -30.00 -6.67
N ALA A 10 11.50 -29.81 -7.69
CA ALA A 10 10.88 -28.51 -7.99
C ALA A 10 10.03 -28.01 -6.82
N ARG A 11 9.28 -28.91 -6.17
CA ARG A 11 8.48 -28.59 -5.00
C ARG A 11 9.36 -28.18 -3.81
N MET A 12 10.41 -28.95 -3.54
CA MET A 12 11.35 -28.67 -2.45
C MET A 12 12.02 -27.31 -2.61
N ASP A 13 12.49 -26.96 -3.81
CA ASP A 13 13.10 -25.65 -4.07
C ASP A 13 12.08 -24.50 -3.90
N TYR A 14 10.83 -24.69 -4.34
CA TYR A 14 9.77 -23.71 -4.13
C TYR A 14 9.49 -23.49 -2.63
N GLU A 15 9.37 -24.57 -1.86
CA GLU A 15 9.16 -24.50 -0.41
C GLU A 15 10.33 -23.78 0.27
N GLN A 16 11.57 -24.12 -0.08
CA GLN A 16 12.77 -23.50 0.48
C GLN A 16 12.87 -22.00 0.15
N ARG A 17 12.49 -21.57 -1.07
CA ARG A 17 12.44 -20.14 -1.44
C ARG A 17 11.39 -19.40 -0.62
N ARG A 18 10.22 -19.99 -0.40
CA ARG A 18 9.15 -19.40 0.40
C ARG A 18 9.57 -19.25 1.86
N GLU A 19 10.22 -20.25 2.45
CA GLU A 19 10.75 -20.18 3.81
C GLU A 19 11.79 -19.07 3.96
N ARG A 20 12.76 -18.99 3.03
CA ARG A 20 13.76 -17.92 3.02
C ARG A 20 13.12 -16.54 2.89
N GLN A 21 12.10 -16.40 2.03
CA GLN A 21 11.35 -15.16 1.88
C GLN A 21 10.60 -14.81 3.17
N ALA A 22 9.96 -15.79 3.83
CA ALA A 22 9.24 -15.58 5.07
C ALA A 22 10.18 -15.09 6.19
N GLN A 23 11.32 -15.74 6.38
CA GLN A 23 12.35 -15.30 7.32
C GLN A 23 12.84 -13.87 7.02
N GLY A 24 13.03 -13.54 5.74
CA GLY A 24 13.40 -12.19 5.31
C GLY A 24 12.32 -11.15 5.65
N ILE A 25 11.06 -11.49 5.40
CA ILE A 25 9.89 -10.64 5.71
C ILE A 25 9.80 -10.44 7.23
N GLU A 26 9.95 -11.49 8.04
CA GLU A 26 9.91 -11.39 9.50
C GLU A 26 11.00 -10.47 10.04
N LYS A 27 12.25 -10.65 9.57
CA LYS A 27 13.36 -9.75 9.93
C LYS A 27 13.08 -8.30 9.53
N ALA A 28 12.52 -8.07 8.34
CA ALA A 28 12.18 -6.72 7.87
C ALA A 28 10.98 -6.11 8.61
N LYS A 29 10.00 -6.92 9.04
CA LYS A 29 8.90 -6.51 9.93
C LYS A 29 9.42 -6.14 11.30
N ALA A 30 10.29 -6.96 11.90
CA ALA A 30 10.93 -6.68 13.19
C ALA A 30 11.77 -5.40 13.14
N ALA A 31 12.45 -5.14 12.00
CA ALA A 31 13.18 -3.90 11.75
C ALA A 31 12.27 -2.70 11.37
N GLY A 32 10.94 -2.86 11.38
CA GLY A 32 9.99 -1.76 11.12
C GLY A 32 9.97 -1.24 9.68
N LYS A 33 10.49 -1.98 8.70
CA LYS A 33 10.61 -1.50 7.30
C LYS A 33 9.26 -1.43 6.57
N TYR A 34 8.29 -2.26 6.96
CA TYR A 34 6.95 -2.27 6.37
C TYR A 34 6.05 -1.21 7.01
N GLN A 35 6.09 0.00 6.47
CA GLN A 35 5.27 1.14 6.94
C GLN A 35 4.01 1.38 6.07
N GLY A 36 3.68 0.44 5.17
CA GLY A 36 2.58 0.57 4.23
C GLY A 36 2.85 1.60 3.13
N ARG A 37 1.77 2.03 2.45
CA ARG A 37 1.85 3.08 1.43
C ARG A 37 2.00 4.43 2.12
N ARG A 38 3.07 5.16 1.77
CA ARG A 38 3.29 6.53 2.25
C ARG A 38 2.15 7.44 1.77
N VAL A 39 1.79 8.38 2.64
CA VAL A 39 0.80 9.41 2.34
C VAL A 39 1.33 10.31 1.22
N ASP A 40 0.45 10.65 0.28
CA ASP A 40 0.72 11.61 -0.78
C ASP A 40 0.53 13.04 -0.24
N ALA A 41 1.63 13.67 0.13
CA ALA A 41 1.63 15.01 0.73
C ALA A 41 1.08 16.09 -0.23
N ASP A 42 1.35 15.95 -1.53
CA ASP A 42 0.90 16.92 -2.53
C ASP A 42 -0.61 16.82 -2.74
N LEU A 43 -1.15 15.59 -2.76
CA LEU A 43 -2.59 15.38 -2.80
C LEU A 43 -3.26 16.00 -1.58
N HIS A 44 -2.73 15.77 -0.37
CA HIS A 44 -3.26 16.36 0.85
C HIS A 44 -3.26 17.89 0.77
N LYS A 45 -2.15 18.50 0.34
CA LYS A 45 -2.05 19.95 0.19
C LYS A 45 -3.07 20.51 -0.81
N ARG A 46 -3.24 19.87 -1.97
CA ARG A 46 -4.25 20.28 -2.97
C ARG A 46 -5.66 20.21 -2.39
N VAL A 47 -6.01 19.10 -1.74
CA VAL A 47 -7.33 18.91 -1.13
C VAL A 47 -7.61 19.98 -0.06
N LYS A 48 -6.63 20.28 0.81
CA LYS A 48 -6.76 21.36 1.82
C LYS A 48 -7.01 22.72 1.18
N ASN A 49 -6.22 23.08 0.18
CA ASN A 49 -6.37 24.37 -0.50
C ASN A 49 -7.76 24.51 -1.13
N LEU A 50 -8.26 23.45 -1.76
CA LEU A 50 -9.58 23.45 -2.39
C LEU A 50 -10.72 23.50 -1.35
N LEU A 51 -10.61 22.76 -0.24
CA LEU A 51 -11.60 22.82 0.85
C LEU A 51 -11.58 24.19 1.55
N GLY A 52 -10.40 24.76 1.79
CA GLY A 52 -10.24 26.09 2.38
C GLY A 52 -10.75 27.22 1.48
N ALA A 53 -10.72 27.02 0.17
CA ALA A 53 -11.37 27.90 -0.81
C ALA A 53 -12.91 27.76 -0.86
N GLY A 54 -13.50 26.93 0.02
CA GLY A 54 -14.95 26.76 0.14
C GLY A 54 -15.58 25.76 -0.85
N LEU A 55 -14.76 24.99 -1.60
CA LEU A 55 -15.31 23.98 -2.50
C LEU A 55 -15.89 22.80 -1.71
N GLY A 56 -17.07 22.33 -2.13
CA GLY A 56 -17.68 21.12 -1.59
C GLY A 56 -16.88 19.86 -1.94
N ILE A 57 -17.04 18.80 -1.12
CA ILE A 57 -16.28 17.54 -1.20
C ILE A 57 -16.24 16.93 -2.61
N ARG A 58 -17.37 16.92 -3.33
CA ARG A 58 -17.45 16.37 -4.70
C ARG A 58 -16.69 17.22 -5.72
N ALA A 59 -16.72 18.55 -5.57
CA ALA A 59 -15.98 19.45 -6.45
C ALA A 59 -14.47 19.31 -6.21
N THR A 60 -14.06 19.29 -4.94
CA THR A 60 -12.67 19.05 -4.53
C THR A 60 -12.13 17.72 -5.06
N ALA A 61 -12.91 16.64 -4.97
CA ALA A 61 -12.52 15.34 -5.50
C ALA A 61 -12.22 15.38 -7.01
N ARG A 62 -13.07 16.07 -7.78
CA ARG A 62 -12.89 16.26 -9.24
C ARG A 62 -11.62 17.06 -9.54
N HIS A 63 -11.41 18.18 -8.86
CA HIS A 63 -10.25 19.06 -9.12
C HIS A 63 -8.93 18.50 -8.57
N ALA A 64 -8.98 17.69 -7.52
CA ALA A 64 -7.80 17.04 -6.93
C ALA A 64 -7.46 15.69 -7.59
N TYR A 65 -8.23 15.24 -8.59
CA TYR A 65 -8.11 13.93 -9.24
C TYR A 65 -8.11 12.77 -8.24
N SER A 66 -9.03 12.81 -7.27
CA SER A 66 -9.09 11.83 -6.19
C SER A 66 -10.52 11.37 -5.93
N SER A 67 -10.67 10.24 -5.24
CA SER A 67 -12.00 9.77 -4.84
C SER A 67 -12.59 10.66 -3.75
N THR A 68 -13.92 10.78 -3.72
CA THR A 68 -14.63 11.47 -2.63
C THR A 68 -14.30 10.88 -1.26
N THR A 69 -14.09 9.56 -1.18
CA THR A 69 -13.64 8.86 0.03
C THR A 69 -12.24 9.28 0.47
N THR A 70 -11.35 9.62 -0.45
CA THR A 70 -10.01 10.11 -0.12
C THR A 70 -10.08 11.53 0.40
N VAL A 71 -10.90 12.40 -0.21
CA VAL A 71 -11.14 13.75 0.32
C VAL A 71 -11.75 13.72 1.72
N LEU A 72 -12.75 12.85 1.96
CA LEU A 72 -13.35 12.65 3.28
C LEU A 72 -12.32 12.17 4.29
N ARG A 73 -11.54 11.14 3.96
CA ARG A 73 -10.48 10.64 4.85
C ARG A 73 -9.45 11.73 5.19
N ILE A 74 -9.06 12.54 4.21
CA ILE A 74 -8.12 13.66 4.44
C ILE A 74 -8.74 14.71 5.37
N LYS A 75 -10.04 15.00 5.19
CA LYS A 75 -10.78 15.89 6.07
C LYS A 75 -10.87 15.32 7.50
N ASP A 76 -11.17 14.03 7.65
CA ASP A 76 -11.37 13.38 8.95
C ASP A 76 -10.05 13.14 9.70
N MET A 77 -8.93 12.97 8.99
CA MET A 77 -7.60 12.80 9.61
C MET A 77 -7.04 14.09 10.25
N GLU A 78 -7.65 15.25 10.00
CA GLU A 78 -7.13 16.56 10.40
C GLU A 78 -8.16 17.43 11.15
N ILE A 79 -9.24 16.84 11.64
CA ILE A 79 -10.17 17.46 12.61
C ILE A 79 -9.87 16.93 14.01
#